data_AF-A0A1I2HP13-F1
#
_entry.id   AF-A0A1I2HP13-F1
#
_cell.length_a   1.000
_cell.length_b   1.000
_cell.length_c   1.000
_cell.angle_alpha   90.00
_cell.angle_beta   90.00
_cell.angle_gamma   90.00
#
_symmetry.space_group_name_H-M   'P 1'
#
loop_
_entity.id
_entity.type
_entity.pdbx_description
1 polymer ?
#
loop_
_entity_poly.entity_id
_entity_poly.type
_entity_poly.pdbx_seq_one_letter_code
_entity_poly.pdbx_strand_id
1 'polypeptide(L)'
;MTVPGNLHAQLTGNAPPRRTQLPDGSPVWLVTRYADVRALLADPRLSVDKANGDGSWRGFSLPPALDANLLNMDPPHHTRIRRLVSQAFTPGRVEGLRRYLSVRFS
;
A
#
# COMPACT_ATOMS: atom_id res chain seq x y z
N MET A 1 -10.83 10.86 -11.28
CA MET A 1 -11.40 9.57 -11.69
C MET A 1 -12.15 9.01 -10.49
N THR A 2 -13.46 9.26 -10.41
CA THR A 2 -14.30 8.78 -9.30
C THR A 2 -14.62 7.31 -9.57
N VAL A 3 -14.20 6.42 -8.68
CA VAL A 3 -14.64 5.02 -8.73
C VAL A 3 -16.12 5.01 -8.35
N PRO A 4 -17.04 4.54 -9.21
CA PRO A 4 -18.47 4.57 -8.90
C PRO A 4 -18.74 3.74 -7.64
N GLY A 5 -19.56 4.28 -6.72
CA GLY A 5 -19.74 3.75 -5.36
C GLY A 5 -20.29 2.31 -5.29
N ASN A 6 -20.82 1.78 -6.39
CA ASN A 6 -21.29 0.39 -6.49
C ASN A 6 -20.18 -0.61 -6.85
N LEU A 7 -19.05 -0.17 -7.42
CA LEU A 7 -17.95 -1.08 -7.81
C LEU A 7 -17.26 -1.65 -6.58
N HIS A 8 -17.03 -0.85 -5.55
CA HIS A 8 -16.45 -1.33 -4.29
C HIS A 8 -17.33 -2.45 -3.69
N ALA A 9 -18.64 -2.21 -3.53
CA ALA A 9 -19.57 -3.20 -2.98
C ALA A 9 -19.68 -4.49 -3.82
N GLN A 10 -19.62 -4.38 -5.16
CA GLN A 10 -19.61 -5.54 -6.07
C GLN A 10 -18.30 -6.35 -5.99
N LEU A 11 -17.19 -5.70 -5.62
CA LEU A 11 -15.89 -6.35 -5.49
C LEU A 11 -15.66 -6.89 -4.06
N THR A 12 -16.16 -6.22 -3.02
CA THR A 12 -15.97 -6.57 -1.59
C THR A 12 -16.93 -7.63 -1.06
N GLY A 13 -17.35 -8.57 -1.90
CA GLY A 13 -17.94 -9.83 -1.43
C GLY A 13 -16.85 -10.73 -0.83
N ASN A 14 -17.25 -11.71 -0.01
CA ASN A 14 -16.40 -12.83 0.47
C ASN A 14 -15.95 -13.78 -0.67
N ALA A 15 -15.75 -13.27 -1.87
CA ALA A 15 -15.36 -14.04 -3.04
C ALA A 15 -13.91 -14.54 -2.89
N PRO A 16 -13.60 -15.76 -3.36
CA PRO A 16 -12.25 -16.28 -3.37
C PRO A 16 -11.34 -15.44 -4.30
N PRO A 17 -10.01 -15.48 -4.09
CA PRO A 17 -9.04 -14.88 -5.00
C PRO A 17 -9.28 -15.32 -6.45
N ARG A 18 -9.25 -14.37 -7.39
CA ARG A 18 -9.47 -14.65 -8.82
C ARG A 18 -8.44 -13.96 -9.69
N ARG A 19 -8.11 -14.55 -10.83
CA ARG A 19 -7.28 -13.91 -11.85
C ARG A 19 -8.09 -12.88 -12.64
N THR A 20 -7.49 -11.75 -12.94
CA THR A 20 -8.03 -10.69 -13.81
C THR A 20 -6.88 -10.01 -14.55
N GLN A 21 -7.18 -8.99 -15.35
CA GLN A 21 -6.19 -8.17 -16.04
C GLN A 21 -6.32 -6.71 -15.62
N LEU A 22 -5.20 -5.99 -15.64
CA LEU A 22 -5.14 -4.53 -15.54
C LEU A 22 -5.51 -3.87 -16.88
N PRO A 23 -5.71 -2.54 -16.94
CA PRO A 23 -6.05 -1.85 -18.18
C PRO A 23 -5.02 -2.02 -19.31
N ASP A 24 -3.76 -2.30 -18.97
CA ASP A 24 -2.68 -2.59 -19.92
C ASP A 24 -2.60 -4.07 -20.34
N GLY A 25 -3.54 -4.90 -19.87
CA GLY A 25 -3.62 -6.33 -20.16
C GLY A 25 -2.75 -7.22 -19.27
N SER A 26 -1.96 -6.64 -18.35
CA SER A 26 -1.11 -7.44 -17.47
C SER A 26 -1.95 -8.30 -16.50
N PRO A 27 -1.62 -9.59 -16.32
CA PRO A 27 -2.39 -10.49 -15.47
C PRO A 27 -2.12 -10.21 -13.98
N VAL A 28 -3.18 -10.14 -13.17
CA VAL A 28 -3.08 -9.94 -11.72
C VAL A 28 -4.05 -10.84 -10.96
N TRP A 29 -3.75 -11.06 -9.67
CA TRP A 29 -4.68 -11.64 -8.72
C TRP A 29 -5.50 -10.53 -8.04
N LEU A 30 -6.82 -10.66 -8.07
CA LEU A 30 -7.74 -9.79 -7.34
C LEU A 30 -8.20 -10.49 -6.06
N VAL A 31 -7.87 -9.88 -4.92
CA VAL A 31 -8.20 -10.37 -3.58
C VAL A 31 -9.01 -9.29 -2.86
N THR A 32 -10.21 -9.65 -2.39
CA THR A 32 -11.16 -8.68 -1.81
C THR A 32 -11.69 -9.07 -0.44
N ARG A 33 -11.54 -10.34 -0.04
CA ARG A 33 -11.86 -10.79 1.32
C ARG A 33 -10.87 -10.22 2.32
N TYR A 34 -11.36 -9.52 3.35
CA TYR A 34 -10.52 -8.86 4.37
C TYR A 34 -9.48 -9.80 5.00
N ALA A 35 -9.89 -11.02 5.36
CA ALA A 35 -8.99 -12.00 5.98
C ALA A 35 -7.80 -12.35 5.07
N ASP A 36 -8.06 -12.53 3.77
CA ASP A 36 -7.03 -12.88 2.78
C ASP A 36 -6.12 -11.67 2.53
N VAL A 37 -6.69 -10.47 2.35
CA VAL A 37 -5.90 -9.24 2.18
C VAL A 37 -4.99 -9.01 3.40
N ARG A 38 -5.52 -9.14 4.62
CA ARG A 38 -4.74 -8.98 5.85
C ARG A 38 -3.61 -9.99 5.95
N ALA A 39 -3.85 -11.25 5.57
CA ALA A 39 -2.84 -12.29 5.58
C ALA A 39 -1.73 -12.01 4.55
N LEU A 40 -2.10 -11.64 3.32
CA LEU A 40 -1.15 -11.35 2.24
C LEU A 40 -0.29 -10.12 2.54
N LEU A 41 -0.87 -9.05 3.11
CA LEU A 41 -0.12 -7.86 3.51
C LEU A 41 0.92 -8.12 4.62
N ALA A 42 0.83 -9.24 5.32
CA ALA A 42 1.78 -9.67 6.34
C ALA A 42 2.70 -10.82 5.89
N ASP A 43 2.50 -11.36 4.68
CA ASP A 43 3.23 -12.52 4.18
C ASP A 43 4.60 -12.09 3.64
N PRO A 44 5.73 -12.51 4.25
CA PRO A 44 7.06 -12.10 3.83
C PRO A 44 7.50 -12.69 2.48
N ARG A 45 6.70 -13.61 1.89
CA ARG A 45 6.93 -14.14 0.55
C ARG A 45 6.44 -13.20 -0.55
N LEU A 46 5.64 -12.20 -0.19
CA LEU A 46 5.20 -11.15 -1.11
C LEU A 46 6.08 -9.92 -0.97
N SER A 47 6.40 -9.34 -2.12
CA SER A 47 7.28 -8.18 -2.23
C SER A 47 6.50 -6.96 -2.69
N VAL A 48 6.86 -5.80 -2.14
CA VAL A 48 6.42 -4.49 -2.65
C VAL A 48 7.51 -3.78 -3.46
N ASP A 49 8.73 -4.35 -3.49
CA ASP A 49 9.82 -3.88 -4.32
C ASP A 49 9.63 -4.37 -5.77
N LYS A 50 9.46 -3.41 -6.69
CA LYS A 50 9.26 -3.70 -8.12
C LYS A 50 10.42 -4.50 -8.72
N ALA A 51 11.63 -4.39 -8.18
CA ALA A 51 12.80 -5.13 -8.64
C ALA A 51 12.67 -6.64 -8.45
N ASN A 52 11.82 -7.09 -7.51
CA ASN A 52 11.56 -8.50 -7.25
C ASN A 52 10.36 -9.05 -8.06
N GLY A 53 9.70 -8.22 -8.85
CA GLY A 53 8.62 -8.63 -9.74
C GLY A 53 9.11 -9.28 -11.02
N ASP A 54 8.21 -9.95 -11.74
CA ASP A 54 8.46 -10.52 -13.07
C ASP A 54 8.45 -9.48 -14.21
N GLY A 55 8.35 -8.19 -13.87
CA GLY A 55 8.26 -7.07 -14.80
C GLY A 55 6.89 -6.89 -15.47
N SER A 56 5.90 -7.75 -15.16
CA SER A 56 4.54 -7.65 -15.70
C SER A 56 3.77 -6.45 -15.14
N TRP A 57 4.02 -6.11 -13.88
CA TRP A 57 3.50 -4.92 -13.22
C TRP A 57 4.58 -3.86 -13.12
N ARG A 58 4.42 -2.76 -13.88
CA ARG A 58 5.36 -1.61 -13.84
C ARG A 58 4.93 -0.51 -12.87
N GLY A 59 3.68 -0.58 -12.40
CA GLY A 59 3.06 0.46 -11.58
C GLY A 59 3.10 1.83 -12.26
N PHE A 60 3.07 2.89 -11.44
CA PHE A 60 3.37 4.23 -11.95
C PHE A 60 4.88 4.36 -12.21
N SER A 61 5.23 4.85 -13.40
CA SER A 61 6.60 5.24 -13.74
C SER A 61 6.96 6.52 -13.00
N LEU A 62 7.53 6.38 -11.80
CA LEU A 62 8.09 7.49 -11.04
C LEU A 62 9.59 7.62 -11.35
N PRO A 63 10.16 8.85 -11.27
CA PRO A 63 11.61 9.02 -11.25
C PRO A 63 12.24 8.12 -10.16
N PRO A 64 13.43 7.52 -10.39
CA PRO A 64 14.03 6.57 -9.44
C PRO A 64 14.14 7.10 -8.01
N ALA A 65 14.43 8.39 -7.83
CA ALA A 65 14.51 9.04 -6.53
C ALA A 65 13.18 9.08 -5.77
N LEU A 66 12.04 9.16 -6.47
CA LEU A 66 10.71 9.14 -5.86
C LEU A 66 10.21 7.70 -5.65
N ASP A 67 10.65 6.76 -6.48
CA ASP A 67 10.29 5.34 -6.35
C ASP A 67 11.04 4.66 -5.19
N ALA A 68 12.22 5.17 -4.83
CA ALA A 68 13.02 4.73 -3.69
C ALA A 68 12.47 5.26 -2.34
N ASN A 69 11.28 4.82 -1.95
CA ASN A 69 10.62 5.21 -0.71
C ASN A 69 10.19 4.00 0.15
N LEU A 70 9.82 4.26 1.41
CA LEU A 70 9.49 3.22 2.39
C LEU A 70 8.34 2.28 1.98
N LEU A 71 7.44 2.72 1.08
CA LEU A 71 6.30 1.92 0.61
C LEU A 71 6.67 0.92 -0.50
N ASN A 72 7.83 1.09 -1.13
CA ASN A 72 8.32 0.28 -2.25
C ASN A 72 9.57 -0.53 -1.86
N MET A 73 9.77 -0.81 -0.58
CA MET A 73 10.95 -1.51 -0.07
C MET A 73 10.54 -2.76 0.71
N ASP A 74 11.35 -3.80 0.59
CA ASP A 74 11.26 -5.00 1.43
C ASP A 74 12.28 -4.98 2.60
N PRO A 75 12.13 -5.87 3.58
CA PRO A 75 13.19 -6.17 4.54
C PRO A 75 14.51 -6.60 3.84
N PRO A 76 15.68 -6.28 4.41
CA PRO A 76 15.89 -5.60 5.69
C PRO A 76 15.84 -4.07 5.63
N HIS A 77 15.86 -3.48 4.42
CA HIS A 77 15.92 -2.04 4.23
C HIS A 77 14.67 -1.34 4.78
N HIS A 78 13.47 -1.85 4.45
CA HIS A 78 12.21 -1.34 4.99
C HIS A 78 12.20 -1.35 6.51
N THR A 79 12.55 -2.47 7.14
CA THR A 79 12.54 -2.60 8.60
C THR A 79 13.51 -1.61 9.27
N ARG A 80 14.69 -1.40 8.68
CA ARG A 80 15.69 -0.45 9.19
C ARG A 80 15.17 0.99 9.15
N ILE A 81 14.67 1.44 8.00
CA ILE A 81 14.19 2.82 7.85
C ILE A 81 12.91 3.03 8.65
N ARG A 82 11.98 2.07 8.63
CA ARG A 82 10.74 2.10 9.43
C ARG A 82 11.03 2.29 10.91
N ARG A 83 12.04 1.61 11.47
CA ARG A 83 12.42 1.76 12.88
C ARG A 83 12.84 3.19 13.24
N LEU A 84 13.53 3.88 12.33
CA LEU A 84 13.96 5.26 12.53
C LEU A 84 12.78 6.23 12.46
N VAL A 85 11.94 6.11 11.43
CA VAL A 85 10.86 7.08 11.20
C VAL A 85 9.65 6.85 12.10
N SER A 86 9.33 5.60 12.47
CA SER A 86 8.12 5.28 13.25
C SER A 86 8.10 5.92 14.63
N GLN A 87 9.27 6.25 15.18
CA GLN A 87 9.37 6.96 16.45
C GLN A 87 8.74 8.36 16.39
N ALA A 88 8.71 9.00 15.22
CA ALA A 88 8.03 10.28 15.01
C ALA A 88 6.51 10.17 14.94
N PHE A 89 5.98 8.98 14.63
CA PHE A 89 4.56 8.73 14.39
C PHE A 89 3.91 7.86 15.48
N THR A 90 4.45 7.89 16.69
CA THR A 90 3.80 7.21 17.83
C THR A 90 2.49 7.90 18.18
N PRO A 91 1.48 7.19 18.74
CA PRO A 91 0.20 7.79 19.10
C PRO A 91 0.33 9.05 19.96
N GLY A 92 1.25 9.06 20.94
CA GLY A 92 1.49 10.22 21.79
C GLY A 92 2.09 11.43 21.05
N ARG A 93 3.00 11.20 20.08
CA ARG A 93 3.54 12.30 19.25
C ARG A 93 2.47 12.86 18.31
N VAL A 94 1.65 11.99 17.72
CA VAL A 94 0.53 12.41 16.86
C VAL A 94 -0.52 13.20 17.67
N GLU A 95 -0.86 12.77 18.88
CA GLU A 95 -1.78 13.53 19.75
C GLU A 95 -1.20 14.91 20.12
N GLY A 96 0.11 15.00 20.33
CA GLY A 96 0.81 16.27 20.54
C GLY A 96 0.67 17.25 19.34
N LEU A 97 0.58 16.74 18.11
CA LEU A 97 0.38 17.55 16.91
C LEU A 97 -1.01 18.20 16.84
N ARG A 98 -2.01 17.64 17.54
CA ARG A 98 -3.39 18.14 17.52
C ARG A 98 -3.49 19.62 17.91
N ARG A 99 -2.66 20.06 18.86
CA ARG A 99 -2.61 21.45 19.35
C ARG A 99 -2.06 22.44 18.31
N TYR A 100 -1.20 22.00 17.40
CA TYR A 100 -0.62 22.85 16.37
C TYR A 100 -1.55 23.02 15.16
N LEU A 101 -2.38 22.01 14.89
CA LEU A 101 -3.36 22.05 13.81
C LEU A 101 -4.60 22.89 14.14
N SER A 102 -4.90 23.11 15.43
CA SER A 102 -6.05 23.90 15.88
C SER A 102 -5.82 25.41 15.95
N VAL A 103 -4.59 25.90 15.77
CA VAL A 103 -4.23 27.33 15.94
C VAL A 103 -4.27 28.13 14.63
N ARG A 104 -4.70 27.52 13.52
CA ARG A 104 -4.61 28.15 12.19
C ARG A 104 -5.89 28.00 11.37
N PHE A 105 -7.03 28.26 12.00
CA PHE A 105 -8.31 28.56 11.33
C PHE A 105 -9.12 29.49 12.24
N SER A 106 -8.74 30.76 12.31
CA SER A 106 -9.54 31.87 12.84
C SER A 106 -9.19 33.13 12.06
#